data_AF-A0AA50V2E1-F1
#
_entry.id   AF-A0AA50V2E1-F1
#
_cell.length_a   1.000
_cell.length_b   1.000
_cell.length_c   1.000
_cell.angle_alpha   90.00
_cell.angle_beta   90.00
_cell.angle_gamma   90.00
#
_symmetry.space_group_name_H-M   'P 1'
#
loop_
_entity.id
_entity.type
_entity.pdbx_description
1 polymer ?
#
loop_
_entity_poly.entity_id
_entity_poly.type
_entity_poly.pdbx_seq_one_letter_code
_entity_poly.pdbx_strand_id
1 'polypeptide(L)' 'EERFKEIAEAYEVLSDKKKREIYDAHGEEGLKGGMGGQNGPGGGQSFSYTFHGDPRATFAQFFGSASPFQAFFDL' A
#
# COMPACT_ATOMS: atom_id res chain seq x y z
N GLU A 1 13.09 11.59 4.69
CA GLU A 1 11.63 11.38 4.59
C GLU A 1 11.27 10.33 3.54
N GLU A 2 11.94 10.33 2.39
CA GLU A 2 11.71 9.35 1.31
C GLU A 2 11.68 7.89 1.76
N ARG A 3 12.65 7.42 2.56
CA ARG A 3 12.62 6.06 3.12
C ARG A 3 11.39 5.77 3.97
N PHE A 4 10.86 6.77 4.67
CA PHE A 4 9.66 6.61 5.48
C PHE A 4 8.41 6.47 4.60
N LYS A 5 8.37 7.18 3.48
CA LYS A 5 7.32 7.03 2.45
C LYS A 5 7.40 5.66 1.78
N GLU A 6 8.59 5.22 1.37
CA GLU A 6 8.81 3.90 0.78
C GLU A 6 8.35 2.76 1.71
N ILE A 7 8.69 2.84 3.00
CA ILE A 7 8.27 1.83 3.98
C ILE A 7 6.75 1.85 4.18
N ALA A 8 6.13 3.04 4.23
CA ALA A 8 4.68 3.14 4.35
C ALA A 8 3.95 2.58 3.12
N GLU A 9 4.43 2.88 1.92
CA GLU A 9 3.89 2.32 0.68
C GLU A 9 4.03 0.80 0.63
N ALA A 10 5.22 0.27 0.95
CA ALA A 10 5.44 -1.16 1.04
C ALA A 10 4.51 -1.80 2.09
N TYR A 11 4.31 -1.13 3.22
CA TYR A 11 3.42 -1.60 4.26
C TYR A 11 1.96 -1.67 3.77
N GLU A 12 1.45 -0.67 3.07
CA GLU A 12 0.08 -0.67 2.53
C GLU A 12 -0.18 -1.78 1.51
N VAL A 13 0.86 -2.16 0.76
CA VAL A 13 0.80 -3.26 -0.21
C VAL A 13 0.87 -4.61 0.50
N LEU A 14 1.86 -4.80 1.39
CA LEU A 14 2.17 -6.10 1.97
C LEU A 14 1.25 -6.49 3.15
N SER A 15 0.60 -5.52 3.78
CA SER A 15 -0.39 -5.75 4.85
C SER A 15 -1.75 -6.21 4.32
N ASP A 16 -2.14 -5.80 3.13
CA ASP A 16 -3.38 -6.22 2.48
C ASP A 16 -3.14 -7.51 1.68
N LYS A 17 -3.89 -8.57 2.01
CA LYS A 17 -3.72 -9.88 1.39
C LYS A 17 -3.86 -9.85 -0.13
N LYS A 18 -4.83 -9.09 -0.66
CA LYS A 18 -5.11 -9.01 -2.10
C LYS A 18 -4.01 -8.23 -2.82
N LYS A 19 -3.58 -7.09 -2.27
CA LYS A 19 -2.45 -6.32 -2.82
C LYS A 19 -1.16 -7.13 -2.82
N ARG A 20 -0.88 -7.83 -1.72
CA ARG A 20 0.30 -8.70 -1.62
C ARG A 20 0.27 -9.81 -2.66
N GLU A 21 -0.86 -10.49 -2.84
CA GLU A 21 -1.00 -11.53 -3.88
C GLU A 21 -0.72 -10.99 -5.29
N ILE A 22 -1.19 -9.78 -5.60
CA ILE A 22 -0.92 -9.12 -6.88
C ILE A 22 0.56 -8.74 -7.02
N TYR A 23 1.16 -8.16 -5.96
CA TYR A 23 2.58 -7.81 -5.93
C TYR A 23 3.48 -9.04 -6.09
N ASP A 24 3.18 -10.13 -5.41
CA ASP A 24 3.95 -11.38 -5.49
C ASP A 24 3.89 -12.00 -6.90
N ALA A 25 2.76 -11.81 -7.61
CA ALA A 25 2.57 -12.34 -8.96
C ALA A 25 3.13 -11.45 -10.08
N HIS A 26 3.05 -10.12 -9.91
CA HIS A 26 3.25 -9.16 -11.00
C HIS A 26 4.17 -7.98 -10.65
N GLY A 27 4.69 -7.92 -9.42
CA GLY A 27 5.47 -6.80 -8.91
C GLY A 27 4.64 -5.51 -8.81
N GLU A 28 5.33 -4.37 -8.76
CA GLU A 28 4.69 -3.05 -8.71
C GLU A 28 3.79 -2.75 -9.92
N GLU A 29 4.15 -3.27 -11.10
CA GLU A 29 3.40 -3.07 -12.34
C GLU A 29 1.97 -3.64 -12.24
N GLY A 30 1.79 -4.74 -11.49
CA GLY A 30 0.47 -5.32 -11.23
C GLY A 30 -0.41 -4.45 -10.33
N LEU A 31 0.20 -3.61 -9.50
CA LEU A 31 -0.51 -2.69 -8.60
C LEU A 31 -0.81 -1.34 -9.26
N LYS A 32 0.14 -0.84 -10.06
CA LYS A 32 0.04 0.40 -10.85
C LYS A 32 -0.83 0.22 -12.09
N GLY A 33 -1.13 -1.04 -12.44
CA GLY A 33 -1.88 -1.47 -13.61
C GLY A 33 -3.37 -1.14 -13.61
N GLY A 34 -3.70 0.11 -13.92
CA GLY A 34 -4.52 0.32 -15.11
C GLY A 34 -3.57 0.44 -16.30
N MET A 35 -3.42 -0.63 -17.09
CA MET A 35 -2.87 -0.49 -18.44
C MET A 35 -3.64 0.64 -19.11
N GLY A 36 -2.94 1.64 -19.65
CA GLY A 36 -3.55 2.84 -20.21
C GLY A 36 -4.66 2.47 -21.20
N GLY A 37 -5.90 2.69 -20.80
CA GLY A 37 -7.08 2.44 -21.62
C GLY A 37 -7.39 0.97 -21.91
N GLN A 38 -8.63 0.78 -22.33
CA GLN A 38 -9.16 -0.42 -22.97
C GLN A 38 -9.70 -1.52 -22.04
N ASN A 39 -11.01 -1.44 -21.82
CA ASN A 39 -11.97 -2.51 -22.09
C ASN A 39 -11.35 -3.72 -22.85
N GLY A 40 -10.78 -4.66 -22.10
CA GLY A 40 -10.47 -6.01 -22.58
C GLY A 40 -11.64 -6.94 -22.24
N PRO A 41 -12.09 -7.82 -23.17
CA PRO A 41 -13.21 -8.73 -22.93
C PRO A 41 -12.78 -9.87 -22.01
N GLY A 42 -12.82 -9.62 -20.71
CA GLY A 42 -12.46 -10.58 -19.66
C GLY A 42 -12.60 -9.93 -18.29
N GLY A 43 -13.85 -9.80 -17.83
CA GLY A 43 -14.23 -9.05 -16.63
C GLY A 43 -13.64 -9.56 -15.31
N GLY A 44 -12.39 -9.21 -15.04
CA GLY A 44 -11.85 -9.09 -13.69
C GLY A 44 -11.98 -7.65 -13.22
N GLN A 45 -12.44 -7.42 -11.99
CA GLN A 45 -12.51 -6.08 -11.42
C GLN A 45 -11.16 -5.36 -11.58
N SER A 46 -11.14 -4.24 -12.28
CA SER A 46 -9.94 -3.42 -12.45
C SER A 46 -9.42 -3.01 -11.07
N PHE A 47 -8.30 -3.61 -10.65
CA PHE A 47 -7.64 -3.27 -9.40
C PHE A 47 -6.58 -2.22 -9.70
N SER A 48 -6.68 -1.05 -9.09
CA SER A 48 -5.67 -0.01 -9.17
C SER A 48 -5.31 0.42 -7.75
N TYR A 49 -4.01 0.46 -7.47
CA TYR A 49 -3.45 0.95 -6.22
C TYR A 49 -2.68 2.25 -6.47
N THR A 50 -2.87 3.21 -5.58
CA THR A 50 -2.11 4.46 -5.55
C THR A 50 -1.87 4.80 -4.08
N PHE A 51 -0.60 5.00 -3.73
CA PHE A 51 -0.24 5.44 -2.40
C PHE A 51 -0.75 6.87 -2.17
N HIS A 52 -1.40 7.14 -1.03
CA HIS A 52 -1.98 8.47 -0.76
C HIS A 52 -0.93 9.54 -0.40
N GLY A 53 0.33 9.12 -0.16
CA GLY A 53 1.47 10.02 0.03
C GLY A 53 1.72 10.47 1.48
N ASP A 54 0.85 10.13 2.43
CA ASP A 54 1.00 10.47 3.85
C ASP A 54 1.39 9.25 4.72
N PRO A 55 2.70 8.95 4.85
CA PRO A 55 3.14 7.80 5.63
C PRO A 55 2.71 7.85 7.09
N ARG A 56 2.47 9.04 7.67
CA ARG A 56 2.01 9.16 9.05
C ARG A 56 0.57 8.68 9.21
N ALA A 57 -0.30 8.96 8.23
CA ALA A 57 -1.67 8.46 8.23
C ALA A 57 -1.70 6.92 8.18
N THR A 58 -0.88 6.30 7.33
CA THR A 58 -0.74 4.83 7.23
C THR A 58 -0.41 4.22 8.60
N PHE A 59 0.61 4.73 9.28
CA PHE A 59 1.03 4.19 10.56
C PHE A 59 0.06 4.54 11.70
N ALA A 60 -0.52 5.73 11.71
CA ALA A 60 -1.50 6.10 12.73
C ALA A 60 -2.75 5.21 12.69
N GLN A 61 -3.24 4.88 11.48
CA GLN A 61 -4.36 3.95 11.31
C GLN A 61 -4.06 2.57 11.90
N PHE A 62 -2.82 2.10 11.77
CA PHE A 62 -2.43 0.77 12.23
C PHE A 62 -2.07 0.71 13.72
N PHE A 63 -1.22 1.63 14.18
CA PHE A 63 -0.72 1.63 15.57
C PHE A 63 -1.64 2.36 16.54
N GLY A 64 -2.71 3.01 16.05
CA GLY A 64 -3.69 3.70 16.88
C GLY A 64 -3.17 4.97 17.57
N SER A 65 -1.99 5.46 17.17
CA SER A 65 -1.38 6.66 17.75
C SER A 65 -0.52 7.39 16.72
N ALA A 66 -0.27 8.69 16.97
CA ALA A 66 0.55 9.53 16.10
C ALA A 66 2.04 9.15 16.10
N SER A 67 2.49 8.35 17.06
CA SER A 67 3.86 7.85 17.18
C SER A 67 3.83 6.33 17.30
N PRO A 68 4.32 5.57 16.29
CA PRO A 68 4.38 4.11 16.37
C PRO A 68 5.27 3.63 17.52
N PHE A 69 6.10 4.51 18.08
CA PHE A 69 6.99 4.21 19.19
C PHE A 69 6.46 4.65 20.55
N GLN A 70 5.25 5.24 20.63
CA GLN A 70 4.68 5.71 21.90
C GLN A 70 4.67 4.60 22.96
N ALA A 71 4.19 3.41 22.58
CA ALA A 71 4.15 2.26 23.47
C ALA A 71 5.53 1.76 23.93
N PHE A 72 6.61 2.08 23.21
CA PHE A 72 7.98 1.67 23.56
C PHE A 72 8.66 2.67 24.50
N PHE A 73 8.27 3.94 24.47
CA PHE A 73 8.88 5.01 25.28
C PHE A 73 8.05 5.41 26.50
N ASP A 74 6.78 4.99 26.57
CA ASP A 74 5.93 5.12 27.76
C ASP A 74 6.13 3.97 28.77
N LEU A 75 7.04 3.04 28.48
CA LEU A 75 7.46 1.89 29.29
C LEU A 75 8.68 2.26 30.16
#